data_AF-A0A7X2TUB5-F1
#
_entry.id   AF-A0A7X2TUB5-F1
#
_cell.length_a   1.000
_cell.length_b   1.000
_cell.length_c   1.000
_cell.angle_alpha   90.00
_cell.angle_beta   90.00
_cell.angle_gamma   90.00
#
_symmetry.space_group_name_H-M   'P 1'
#
loop_
_entity.id
_entity.type
_entity.pdbx_description
1 polymer ?
#
loop_
_entity_poly.entity_id
_entity_poly.type
_entity_poly.pdbx_seq_one_letter_code
_entity_poly.pdbx_strand_id
1 'polypeptide(L)'
;MDSTLQALSGLLLTALPTFFLVIFLHFYLKSVFFGPMEKVMKARHDATEGAKQSAEKSLAAAEAKAAQYEAAIRHARGEIYQEQEKLRRELQEQRAAAVRAARIGVEALVKDAKAGLAEEMAAAKLALDAEVTAIADRIVESILGRRAA
;
A
#
# COMPACT_ATOMS: atom_id res chain seq x y z
N MET A 1 23.26 -44.00 85.42
CA MET A 1 22.90 -43.22 84.21
C MET A 1 23.93 -43.39 83.10
N ASP A 2 25.17 -43.80 83.41
CA ASP A 2 26.20 -44.09 82.40
C ASP A 2 25.93 -45.36 81.60
N SER A 3 25.35 -46.39 82.22
CA SER A 3 25.04 -47.68 81.56
C SER A 3 23.98 -47.55 80.45
N THR A 4 23.02 -46.62 80.62
CA THR A 4 22.01 -46.31 79.59
C THR A 4 22.59 -45.48 78.45
N LEU A 5 23.53 -44.58 78.75
CA LEU A 5 24.24 -43.79 77.73
C LEU A 5 25.20 -44.67 76.90
N GLN A 6 25.83 -45.66 77.52
CA GLN A 6 26.73 -46.61 76.86
C GLN A 6 25.96 -47.65 76.01
N ALA A 7 24.77 -48.06 76.44
CA ALA A 7 23.88 -48.88 75.63
C ALA A 7 23.31 -48.09 74.43
N LEU A 8 22.96 -46.81 74.62
CA LEU A 8 22.55 -45.93 73.52
C LEU A 8 23.70 -45.67 72.54
N SER A 9 24.92 -45.43 73.02
CA SER A 9 26.08 -45.17 72.15
C SER A 9 26.50 -46.41 71.35
N GLY A 10 26.42 -47.60 71.95
CA GLY A 10 26.61 -48.88 71.27
C GLY A 10 25.57 -49.12 70.17
N LEU A 11 24.29 -48.85 70.45
CA LEU A 11 23.22 -48.95 69.45
C LEU A 11 23.39 -47.93 68.31
N LEU A 12 23.77 -46.68 68.64
CA LEU A 12 24.03 -45.64 67.63
C LEU A 12 25.23 -45.97 66.75
N LEU A 13 26.33 -46.46 67.32
CA LEU A 13 27.50 -46.90 66.56
C LEU A 13 27.19 -48.05 65.62
N THR A 14 26.30 -48.96 66.03
CA THR A 14 25.88 -50.11 65.21
C THR A 14 24.89 -49.69 64.12
N ALA A 15 24.07 -48.66 64.37
CA ALA A 15 23.10 -48.12 63.42
C ALA A 15 23.71 -47.15 62.38
N LEU A 16 24.83 -46.50 62.70
CA LEU A 16 25.57 -45.59 61.80
C LEU A 16 25.89 -46.23 60.43
N PRO A 17 26.48 -47.45 60.35
CA PRO A 17 26.72 -48.14 59.08
C PRO A 17 25.45 -48.37 58.26
N THR A 18 24.36 -48.80 58.91
CA THR A 18 23.07 -49.02 58.23
C THR A 18 22.48 -47.72 57.71
N PHE A 19 22.60 -46.62 58.48
CA PHE A 19 22.17 -45.30 58.05
C PHE A 19 22.94 -44.80 56.83
N PHE A 20 24.28 -44.92 56.83
CA PHE A 20 25.09 -44.61 55.66
C PHE A 20 24.76 -45.49 54.45
N LEU A 21 24.49 -46.77 54.66
CA LEU A 21 24.07 -47.70 53.61
C LEU A 21 22.73 -47.30 53.00
N VAL A 22 21.74 -46.90 53.82
CA VAL A 22 20.45 -46.40 53.34
C VAL A 22 20.59 -45.09 52.57
N ILE A 23 21.43 -44.16 53.04
CA ILE A 23 21.73 -42.92 52.30
C ILE A 23 22.38 -43.24 50.96
N PHE A 24 23.41 -44.09 50.95
CA PHE A 24 24.09 -44.49 49.73
C PHE A 24 23.13 -45.17 48.74
N LEU A 25 22.28 -46.08 49.23
CA LEU A 25 21.25 -46.74 48.44
C LEU A 25 20.24 -45.74 47.87
N HIS A 26 19.81 -44.74 48.65
CA HIS A 26 18.92 -43.68 48.18
C HIS A 26 19.54 -42.90 47.02
N PHE A 27 20.80 -42.47 47.15
CA PHE A 27 21.51 -41.77 46.06
C PHE A 27 21.71 -42.65 44.84
N TYR A 28 22.03 -43.93 45.05
CA TYR A 28 22.17 -44.90 43.98
C TYR A 28 20.84 -45.09 43.21
N LEU A 29 19.74 -45.34 43.91
CA LEU A 29 18.41 -45.50 43.28
C LEU A 29 17.96 -44.22 42.57
N LYS A 30 18.21 -43.05 43.18
CA LYS A 30 17.91 -41.74 42.58
C LYS A 30 18.63 -41.55 41.25
N SER A 31 19.92 -41.86 41.20
CA SER A 31 20.72 -41.63 39.99
C SER A 31 20.54 -42.71 38.93
N VAL A 32 20.43 -43.99 39.33
CA VAL A 32 20.44 -45.14 38.41
C VAL A 32 19.04 -45.53 37.95
N PHE A 33 18.02 -45.34 38.77
CA PHE A 33 16.67 -45.80 38.47
C PHE A 33 15.70 -44.65 38.18
N PHE A 34 15.56 -43.71 39.12
CA PHE A 34 14.57 -42.65 39.00
C PHE A 34 14.92 -41.63 37.89
N GLY A 35 16.20 -41.27 37.75
CA GLY A 35 16.65 -40.37 36.68
C GLY A 35 16.34 -40.90 35.27
N PRO A 36 16.73 -42.15 34.92
CA PRO A 36 16.35 -42.74 33.64
C PRO A 36 14.84 -42.90 33.44
N MET A 37 14.10 -43.26 34.49
CA MET A 37 12.62 -43.39 34.42
C MET A 37 11.96 -42.05 34.06
N GLU A 38 12.37 -40.96 34.71
CA GLU A 38 11.85 -39.62 34.46
C GLU A 38 12.18 -39.14 33.04
N LYS A 39 13.40 -39.43 32.56
CA LYS A 39 13.80 -39.13 31.17
C LYS A 39 12.94 -39.86 30.14
N VAL A 40 12.63 -41.13 30.36
CA VAL A 40 11.80 -41.92 29.42
C VAL A 40 10.35 -41.45 29.45
N MET A 41 9.81 -41.13 30.63
CA MET A 41 8.46 -40.56 30.76
C MET A 41 8.37 -39.21 30.04
N LYS A 42 9.36 -38.33 30.23
CA LYS A 42 9.44 -37.06 29.51
C LYS A 42 9.56 -37.25 28.00
N ALA A 43 10.44 -38.15 27.54
CA ALA A 43 10.59 -38.45 26.12
C ALA A 43 9.29 -38.99 25.49
N ARG A 44 8.52 -39.81 26.21
CA ARG A 44 7.22 -40.29 25.75
C ARG A 44 6.17 -39.17 25.69
N HIS A 45 6.12 -38.32 26.71
CA HIS A 45 5.23 -37.16 26.74
C HIS A 45 5.57 -36.16 25.62
N ASP A 46 6.85 -35.84 25.43
CA ASP A 46 7.32 -34.98 24.35
C ASP A 46 7.01 -35.59 22.96
N ALA A 47 7.14 -36.91 22.80
CA ALA A 47 6.84 -37.59 21.54
C ALA A 47 5.32 -37.67 21.23
N THR A 48 4.45 -37.66 22.23
CA THR A 48 2.99 -37.81 22.02
C THR A 48 2.25 -36.48 22.09
N GLU A 49 2.48 -35.71 23.15
CA GLU A 49 1.79 -34.47 23.44
C GLU A 49 2.61 -33.26 22.96
N GLY A 50 3.93 -33.30 23.11
CA GLY A 50 4.84 -32.30 22.55
C GLY A 50 4.80 -32.22 21.03
N ALA A 51 4.66 -33.35 20.32
CA ALA A 51 4.51 -33.37 18.87
C ALA A 51 3.22 -32.69 18.39
N LYS A 52 2.09 -32.93 19.09
CA LYS A 52 0.81 -32.26 18.80
C LYS A 52 0.91 -30.76 19.06
N GLN A 53 1.45 -30.36 20.22
CA GLN A 53 1.61 -28.95 20.57
C GLN A 53 2.56 -28.22 19.61
N SER A 54 3.61 -28.89 19.12
CA SER A 54 4.52 -28.35 18.11
C SER A 54 3.84 -28.18 16.75
N ALA A 55 2.99 -29.13 16.36
CA ALA A 55 2.19 -29.04 15.14
C ALA A 55 1.18 -27.89 15.23
N GLU A 56 0.47 -27.76 16.34
CA GLU A 56 -0.45 -26.64 16.60
C GLU A 56 0.26 -25.29 16.55
N LYS A 57 1.44 -25.17 17.18
CA LYS A 57 2.26 -23.96 17.12
C LYS A 57 2.70 -23.63 15.69
N SER A 58 3.07 -24.65 14.93
CA SER A 58 3.49 -24.49 13.53
C SER A 58 2.33 -24.09 12.62
N LEU A 59 1.14 -24.67 12.83
CA LEU A 59 -0.09 -24.27 12.13
C LEU A 59 -0.50 -22.84 12.49
N ALA A 60 -0.53 -22.49 13.77
CA ALA A 60 -0.84 -21.13 14.22
C ALA A 60 0.16 -20.10 13.64
N ALA A 61 1.45 -20.45 13.57
CA ALA A 61 2.45 -19.60 12.95
C ALA A 61 2.26 -19.45 11.43
N ALA A 62 1.86 -20.53 10.74
CA ALA A 62 1.54 -20.49 9.32
C ALA A 62 0.28 -19.65 9.04
N GLU A 63 -0.77 -19.83 9.83
CA GLU A 63 -2.01 -19.04 9.75
C GLU A 63 -1.74 -17.55 10.02
N ALA A 64 -0.94 -17.23 11.04
CA ALA A 64 -0.56 -15.86 11.34
C ALA A 64 0.20 -15.21 10.16
N LYS A 65 1.13 -15.93 9.54
CA LYS A 65 1.85 -15.45 8.35
C LYS A 65 0.92 -15.29 7.14
N ALA A 66 -0.01 -16.22 6.93
CA ALA A 66 -1.00 -16.13 5.87
C ALA A 66 -1.90 -14.90 6.05
N ALA A 67 -2.41 -14.68 7.27
CA ALA A 67 -3.22 -13.51 7.60
C ALA A 67 -2.46 -12.19 7.41
N GLN A 68 -1.18 -12.13 7.80
CA GLN A 68 -0.31 -10.97 7.56
C GLN A 68 -0.12 -10.70 6.08
N TYR A 69 0.14 -11.75 5.28
CA TYR A 69 0.33 -11.62 3.85
C TYR A 69 -0.95 -11.15 3.14
N GLU A 70 -2.10 -11.73 3.48
CA GLU A 70 -3.39 -11.28 2.95
C GLU A 70 -3.70 -9.83 3.35
N ALA A 71 -3.43 -9.44 4.59
CA ALA A 71 -3.61 -8.07 5.04
C ALA A 71 -2.72 -7.10 4.26
N ALA A 72 -1.46 -7.45 4.03
CA ALA A 72 -0.53 -6.66 3.23
C ALA A 72 -1.01 -6.53 1.77
N ILE A 73 -1.51 -7.61 1.16
CA ILE A 73 -2.08 -7.55 -0.20
C ILE A 73 -3.31 -6.64 -0.23
N ARG A 74 -4.23 -6.78 0.74
CA ARG A 74 -5.43 -5.92 0.81
C ARG A 74 -5.05 -4.45 0.95
N HIS A 75 -4.06 -4.15 1.79
CA HIS A 75 -3.54 -2.80 1.97
C HIS A 75 -2.95 -2.24 0.67
N ALA A 76 -2.02 -2.98 0.04
CA ALA A 76 -1.38 -2.56 -1.20
C ALA A 76 -2.40 -2.36 -2.34
N ARG A 77 -3.41 -3.23 -2.44
CA ARG A 77 -4.52 -3.02 -3.40
C ARG A 77 -5.28 -1.74 -3.08
N GLY A 78 -5.60 -1.51 -1.81
CA GLY A 78 -6.26 -0.28 -1.36
C GLY A 78 -5.49 0.98 -1.75
N GLU A 79 -4.18 1.00 -1.51
CA GLU A 79 -3.29 2.10 -1.89
C GLU A 79 -3.28 2.33 -3.41
N ILE A 80 -3.16 1.26 -4.21
CA ILE A 80 -3.21 1.36 -5.68
C ILE A 80 -4.53 1.98 -6.14
N TYR A 81 -5.66 1.57 -5.57
CA TYR A 81 -6.95 2.14 -5.93
C TYR A 81 -7.07 3.62 -5.55
N GLN A 82 -6.56 4.00 -4.37
CA GLN A 82 -6.54 5.39 -3.94
C GLN A 82 -5.68 6.27 -4.86
N GLU A 83 -4.49 5.82 -5.21
CA GLU A 83 -3.60 6.54 -6.12
C GLU A 83 -4.16 6.62 -7.54
N GLN A 84 -4.78 5.55 -8.05
CA GLN A 84 -5.47 5.60 -9.35
C GLN A 84 -6.64 6.58 -9.35
N GLU A 85 -7.42 6.63 -8.28
CA GLU A 85 -8.55 7.56 -8.17
C GLU A 85 -8.07 9.02 -8.08
N LYS A 86 -7.00 9.30 -7.33
CA LYS A 86 -6.37 10.63 -7.30
C LYS A 86 -5.87 11.03 -8.69
N LEU A 87 -5.08 10.18 -9.33
CA LEU A 87 -4.56 10.44 -10.68
C LEU A 87 -5.69 10.66 -11.69
N ARG A 88 -6.76 9.85 -11.62
CA ARG A 88 -7.93 10.02 -12.48
C ARG A 88 -8.59 11.37 -12.26
N ARG A 89 -8.78 11.81 -11.02
CA ARG A 89 -9.37 13.11 -10.69
C ARG A 89 -8.50 14.26 -11.20
N GLU A 90 -7.20 14.20 -10.94
CA GLU A 90 -6.25 15.22 -11.43
C GLU A 90 -6.26 15.32 -12.95
N LEU A 91 -6.26 14.19 -13.66
CA LEU A 91 -6.34 14.17 -15.13
C LEU A 91 -7.68 14.74 -15.64
N GLN A 92 -8.79 14.45 -14.96
CA GLN A 92 -10.10 15.01 -15.29
C GLN A 92 -10.13 16.52 -15.09
N GLU A 93 -9.56 17.01 -13.99
CA GLU A 93 -9.46 18.44 -13.69
C GLU A 93 -8.56 19.17 -14.70
N GLN A 94 -7.38 18.62 -15.01
CA GLN A 94 -6.47 19.15 -16.01
C GLN A 94 -7.11 19.19 -17.40
N ARG A 95 -7.79 18.10 -17.80
CA ARG A 95 -8.53 18.06 -19.07
C ARG A 95 -9.62 19.12 -19.11
N ALA A 96 -10.40 19.25 -18.05
CA ALA A 96 -11.47 20.24 -17.97
C ALA A 96 -10.90 21.67 -18.02
N ALA A 97 -9.77 21.93 -17.35
CA ALA A 97 -9.08 23.22 -17.40
C ALA A 97 -8.55 23.52 -18.81
N ALA A 98 -7.89 22.56 -19.47
CA ALA A 98 -7.39 22.72 -20.83
C ALA A 98 -8.52 22.99 -21.83
N VAL A 99 -9.65 22.28 -21.73
CA VAL A 99 -10.82 22.52 -22.59
C VAL A 99 -11.42 23.91 -22.35
N ARG A 100 -11.52 24.35 -21.08
CA ARG A 100 -11.98 25.71 -20.77
C ARG A 100 -11.05 26.78 -21.35
N ALA A 101 -9.73 26.62 -21.16
CA ALA A 101 -8.75 27.54 -21.70
C ALA A 101 -8.81 27.62 -23.24
N ALA A 102 -8.93 26.47 -23.91
CA ALA A 102 -9.09 26.41 -25.35
C ALA A 102 -10.38 27.12 -25.82
N ARG A 103 -11.50 26.93 -25.13
CA ARG A 103 -12.76 27.63 -25.46
C ARG A 103 -12.63 29.13 -25.33
N ILE A 104 -12.06 29.62 -24.22
CA ILE A 104 -11.82 31.06 -24.00
C ILE A 104 -10.92 31.62 -25.11
N GLY A 105 -9.85 30.90 -25.47
CA GLY A 105 -8.96 31.30 -26.56
C GLY A 105 -9.66 31.38 -27.91
N VAL A 106 -10.49 30.37 -28.25
CA VAL A 106 -11.27 30.36 -29.50
C VAL A 106 -12.31 31.48 -29.51
N GLU A 107 -13.00 31.73 -28.40
CA GLU A 107 -13.97 32.82 -28.28
C GLU A 107 -13.30 34.19 -28.49
N ALA A 108 -12.10 34.39 -27.92
CA ALA A 108 -11.30 35.59 -28.16
C ALA A 108 -10.90 35.73 -29.63
N LEU A 109 -10.36 34.66 -30.25
CA LEU A 109 -9.99 34.65 -31.66
C LEU A 109 -11.18 34.98 -32.58
N VAL A 110 -12.36 34.40 -32.31
CA VAL A 110 -13.57 34.68 -33.08
C VAL A 110 -14.03 36.13 -32.90
N LYS A 111 -13.92 36.69 -31.69
CA LYS A 111 -14.25 38.09 -31.44
C LYS A 111 -13.31 39.03 -32.20
N ASP A 112 -12.02 38.77 -32.15
CA ASP A 112 -11.00 39.59 -32.81
C ASP A 112 -11.13 39.50 -34.33
N ALA A 113 -11.34 38.31 -34.89
CA ALA A 113 -11.57 38.12 -36.31
C ALA A 113 -12.84 38.84 -36.80
N LYS A 114 -13.93 38.83 -36.01
CA LYS A 114 -15.15 39.58 -36.35
C LYS A 114 -14.92 41.09 -36.33
N ALA A 115 -14.12 41.59 -35.38
CA ALA A 115 -13.76 43.00 -35.31
C ALA A 115 -12.93 43.41 -36.54
N GLY A 116 -11.90 42.63 -36.89
CA GLY A 116 -11.08 42.86 -38.08
C GLY A 116 -11.89 42.84 -39.38
N LEU A 117 -12.77 41.84 -39.55
CA LEU A 117 -13.67 41.79 -40.71
C LEU A 117 -14.60 43.00 -40.80
N ALA A 118 -15.09 43.53 -39.68
CA ALA A 118 -15.92 44.72 -39.67
C ALA A 118 -15.15 45.97 -40.13
N GLU A 119 -13.90 46.11 -39.70
CA GLU A 119 -13.00 47.19 -40.15
C GLU A 119 -12.66 47.05 -41.64
N GLU A 120 -12.30 45.86 -42.10
CA GLU A 120 -12.02 45.58 -43.51
C GLU A 120 -13.24 45.88 -44.40
N MET A 121 -14.44 45.46 -43.99
CA MET A 121 -15.68 45.79 -44.71
C MET A 121 -15.95 47.29 -44.76
N ALA A 122 -15.68 48.03 -43.68
CA ALA A 122 -15.85 49.47 -43.66
C ALA A 122 -14.87 50.18 -44.61
N ALA A 123 -13.60 49.76 -44.60
CA ALA A 123 -12.58 50.28 -45.51
C ALA A 123 -12.90 49.95 -46.98
N ALA A 124 -13.32 48.71 -47.27
CA ALA A 124 -13.67 48.26 -48.61
C ALA A 124 -14.88 49.03 -49.18
N LYS A 125 -15.90 49.30 -48.36
CA LYS A 125 -17.05 50.14 -48.79
C LYS A 125 -16.62 51.55 -49.18
N LEU A 126 -15.75 52.17 -48.37
CA LEU A 126 -15.27 53.52 -48.62
C LEU A 126 -14.42 53.60 -49.89
N ALA A 127 -13.59 52.59 -50.15
CA ALA A 127 -12.84 52.45 -51.38
C ALA A 127 -13.76 52.23 -52.60
N LEU A 128 -14.77 51.38 -52.46
CA LEU A 128 -15.74 51.11 -53.52
C LEU A 128 -16.54 52.35 -53.90
N ASP A 129 -16.98 53.17 -52.95
CA ASP A 129 -17.71 54.42 -53.23
C ASP A 129 -16.85 55.40 -54.07
N ALA A 130 -15.54 55.47 -53.79
CA ALA A 130 -14.61 56.26 -54.58
C ALA A 130 -14.45 55.70 -56.00
N GLU A 131 -14.33 54.37 -56.15
CA GLU A 131 -14.23 53.71 -57.45
C GLU A 131 -15.53 53.82 -58.28
N VAL A 132 -16.70 53.72 -57.65
CA VAL A 132 -18.00 53.85 -58.32
C VAL A 132 -18.13 55.20 -59.00
N THR A 133 -17.66 56.28 -58.34
CA THR A 133 -17.64 57.62 -58.94
C THR A 133 -16.76 57.66 -60.19
N ALA A 134 -15.54 57.12 -60.11
CA ALA A 134 -14.63 57.05 -61.25
C ALA A 134 -15.15 56.18 -62.41
N ILE A 135 -15.86 55.08 -62.10
CA ILE A 135 -16.49 54.22 -63.09
C ILE A 135 -17.67 54.94 -63.75
N ALA A 136 -18.50 55.65 -62.98
CA ALA A 136 -19.62 56.42 -63.49
C ALA A 136 -19.15 57.50 -64.49
N ASP A 137 -18.09 58.23 -64.15
CA ASP A 137 -17.50 59.25 -65.05
C ASP A 137 -17.00 58.64 -66.36
N ARG A 138 -16.32 57.49 -66.31
CA ARG A 138 -15.89 56.75 -67.52
C ARG A 138 -17.07 56.28 -68.37
N ILE A 139 -18.16 55.83 -67.75
CA ILE A 139 -19.38 55.44 -68.47
C ILE A 139 -19.98 56.65 -69.19
N VAL A 140 -20.10 57.80 -68.51
CA VAL A 140 -20.60 59.04 -69.09
C VAL A 140 -19.74 59.50 -70.27
N GLU A 141 -18.41 59.51 -70.13
CA GLU A 141 -17.48 59.80 -71.23
C GLU A 141 -17.67 58.86 -72.41
N SER A 142 -17.84 57.55 -72.17
CA SER A 142 -18.02 56.57 -73.25
C SER A 142 -19.34 56.74 -74.02
N ILE A 143 -20.40 57.17 -73.34
CA ILE A 143 -21.73 57.39 -73.94
C ILE A 143 -21.76 58.73 -74.69
N LEU A 144 -21.18 59.79 -74.11
CA LEU A 144 -21.12 61.11 -74.74
C LEU A 144 -20.12 61.15 -75.91
N GLY A 145 -18.95 60.53 -75.78
CA GLY A 145 -17.95 60.44 -76.84
C GLY A 145 -18.40 59.64 -78.05
N ARG A 146 -19.32 58.68 -77.88
CA ARG A 146 -19.94 57.92 -78.98
C ARG A 146 -21.01 58.72 -79.74
N ARG A 147 -21.58 59.77 -79.13
CA ARG A 147 -22.65 60.58 -79.72
C ARG A 147 -22.13 61.81 -80.46
N ALA A 148 -20.84 62.13 -80.34
CA ALA A 148 -20.16 63.24 -81.00
C ALA A 148 -19.37 62.83 -82.27
N ALA A 149 -19.54 61.57 -82.73
CA ALA A 149 -18.99 61.05 -83.98
C ALA A 149 -20.11 60.71 -84.96
#